data_AF-A0A3D0N7G4-F1
#
_entry.id   AF-A0A3D0N7G4-F1
#
_cell.length_a   1.000
_cell.length_b   1.000
_cell.length_c   1.000
_cell.angle_alpha   90.00
_cell.angle_beta   90.00
_cell.angle_gamma   90.00
#
_symmetry.space_group_name_H-M   'P 1'
#
loop_
_entity.id
_entity.type
_entity.pdbx_description
1 polymer ?
#
loop_
_entity_poly.entity_id
_entity_poly.type
_entity_poly.pdbx_seq_one_letter_code
_entity_poly.pdbx_strand_id
1 'polypeptide(L)'
;DRFIRTTEDEHKQVVAEVFRRLLERGDIYKDRYEGWYCVPCETYFTEDTLDEGGLCPDCGREVERVTEEAYFFRASAYANELVREIEARPERIMPDSRRNEVLSFIRGGLQDTCVTRGNQGWGVPVPGDEQHVIYVWFDALVNYLTAAGWSLDEEKFAATWPPNVQLMGKDILTRFHGSLWLAMLMALEIELPEMLFAHGWWVSASGEKVSKSRGNVVDPWAEVELLVEESGCTTDVAVDAVRYYMFREVTFGLDGTFSSEGLLARFNADLANDLGNLLNRTLPLVERYLDGTIEQPGPGAGQLTPQISQAVEQAERGFETLDLRGVLMGVWEMLSAANKFIDERAPWDLYKQGKKVELAAVLYDIVDAARVSALLVAPFMPSVAEEIWRQIGLEAMGVAMTWDACEAGRLPAGAQVHRGRPIFPRIDLDRIRQRVAAKTAETAKEEQKEKAEKKESAMISYDDFMKMDLRTGEVLDADPVEGTDKLLKLVVNIGEDEPRQIVAGLAQEFSPRELIGQTVVVVANLEPATIRGTQSQGMILAAGSDKPVALIVPDRDVAPGERVR
;
A
#
# COMPACT_ATOMS: atom_id res chain seq x y z
N ASP A 1 -13.10 -9.60 -21.36
CA ASP A 1 -11.93 -9.27 -20.50
C ASP A 1 -10.67 -9.01 -21.32
N ARG A 2 -9.78 -8.15 -20.85
CA ARG A 2 -8.46 -7.86 -21.46
C ARG A 2 -7.49 -7.40 -20.37
N PHE A 3 -6.26 -7.91 -20.39
CA PHE A 3 -5.15 -7.31 -19.66
C PHE A 3 -4.41 -6.36 -20.60
N ILE A 4 -4.65 -5.05 -20.46
CA ILE A 4 -4.10 -4.03 -21.36
C ILE A 4 -2.73 -3.54 -20.89
N ARG A 5 -1.83 -3.26 -21.83
CA ARG A 5 -0.56 -2.57 -21.60
C ARG A 5 -0.50 -1.31 -22.45
N THR A 6 -0.14 -0.17 -21.85
CA THR A 6 -0.03 1.10 -22.58
C THR A 6 1.11 1.12 -23.63
N THR A 7 1.95 0.08 -23.63
CA THR A 7 3.00 -0.13 -24.64
C THR A 7 2.48 -0.74 -25.95
N GLU A 8 1.23 -1.21 -25.99
CA GLU A 8 0.58 -1.78 -27.18
C GLU A 8 0.34 -0.71 -28.24
N ASP A 9 0.55 -1.05 -29.52
CA ASP A 9 0.45 -0.09 -30.61
C ASP A 9 -0.98 0.40 -30.84
N GLU A 10 -1.99 -0.46 -30.64
CA GLU A 10 -3.41 -0.08 -30.64
C GLU A 10 -3.69 1.03 -29.63
N HIS A 11 -3.11 0.95 -28.42
CA HIS A 11 -3.31 1.96 -27.39
C HIS A 11 -2.69 3.30 -27.79
N LYS A 12 -1.45 3.28 -28.29
CA LYS A 12 -0.76 4.50 -28.77
C LYS A 12 -1.55 5.18 -29.89
N GLN A 13 -2.14 4.41 -30.80
CA GLN A 13 -2.99 4.94 -31.88
C GLN A 13 -4.24 5.63 -31.32
N VAL A 14 -4.91 5.00 -30.36
CA VAL A 14 -6.11 5.57 -29.73
C VAL A 14 -5.77 6.85 -28.94
N VAL A 15 -4.66 6.86 -28.21
CA VAL A 15 -4.16 8.03 -27.46
C VAL A 15 -3.83 9.19 -28.40
N ALA A 16 -3.13 8.91 -29.49
CA ALA A 16 -2.85 9.89 -30.54
C ALA A 16 -4.14 10.45 -31.16
N GLU A 17 -5.13 9.60 -31.43
CA GLU A 17 -6.41 10.01 -32.00
C GLU A 17 -7.24 10.87 -31.02
N VAL A 18 -7.30 10.51 -29.74
CA VAL A 18 -7.94 11.32 -28.69
C VAL A 18 -7.28 12.70 -28.63
N PHE A 19 -5.96 12.74 -28.58
CA PHE A 19 -5.22 14.01 -28.53
C PHE A 19 -5.50 14.87 -29.77
N ARG A 20 -5.46 14.28 -30.97
CA ARG A 20 -5.76 14.96 -32.23
C ARG A 20 -7.16 15.57 -32.23
N ARG A 21 -8.20 14.81 -31.83
CA ARG A 21 -9.58 15.32 -31.79
C ARG A 21 -9.75 16.47 -30.82
N LEU A 22 -9.17 16.38 -29.63
CA LEU A 22 -9.26 17.46 -28.63
C LEU A 22 -8.49 18.70 -29.09
N LEU A 23 -7.36 18.53 -29.78
CA LEU A 23 -6.62 19.64 -30.40
C LEU A 23 -7.45 20.33 -31.49
N GLU A 24 -8.10 19.56 -32.37
CA GLU A 24 -8.96 20.08 -33.45
C GLU A 24 -10.21 20.80 -32.94
N ARG A 25 -10.76 20.36 -31.81
CA ARG A 25 -11.90 21.00 -31.13
C ARG A 25 -11.51 22.26 -30.37
N GLY A 26 -10.21 22.50 -30.16
CA GLY A 26 -9.69 23.64 -29.40
C GLY A 26 -9.69 23.43 -27.88
N ASP A 27 -10.00 22.22 -27.43
CA ASP A 27 -9.97 21.81 -26.02
C ASP A 27 -8.55 21.47 -25.55
N ILE A 28 -7.65 21.17 -26.48
CA ILE A 28 -6.20 21.23 -26.25
C ILE A 28 -5.63 22.45 -26.97
N TYR A 29 -4.76 23.19 -26.30
CA TYR A 29 -4.06 24.33 -26.88
C TYR A 29 -2.59 24.34 -26.45
N LYS A 30 -1.72 24.90 -27.30
CA LYS A 30 -0.30 25.09 -26.99
C LYS A 30 -0.12 26.42 -26.26
N ASP A 31 0.61 26.40 -25.15
CA ASP A 31 0.95 27.58 -24.36
C ASP A 31 2.34 27.40 -23.72
N ARG A 32 2.79 28.36 -22.93
CA ARG A 32 4.04 28.30 -22.17
C ARG A 32 3.74 28.03 -20.71
N TYR A 33 4.26 26.93 -20.20
CA TYR A 33 4.31 26.69 -18.75
C TYR A 33 5.49 27.48 -18.18
N GLU A 34 5.21 28.42 -17.27
CA GLU A 34 6.22 29.09 -16.45
C GLU A 34 6.07 28.61 -15.01
N GLY A 35 7.11 27.96 -14.48
CA GLY A 35 7.09 27.43 -13.11
C GLY A 35 8.49 27.24 -12.53
N TRP A 36 8.53 26.80 -11.28
CA TRP A 36 9.77 26.56 -10.54
C TRP A 36 10.06 25.06 -10.50
N TYR A 37 11.19 24.63 -11.07
CA TYR A 37 11.55 23.23 -11.18
C TYR A 37 12.67 22.88 -10.20
N CYS A 38 12.45 21.84 -9.40
CA CYS A 38 13.49 21.28 -8.54
C CYS A 38 14.19 20.13 -9.29
N VAL A 39 15.39 20.37 -9.82
CA VAL A 39 16.16 19.36 -10.56
C VAL A 39 16.38 18.07 -9.74
N PRO A 40 16.75 18.11 -8.45
CA PRO A 40 16.92 16.88 -7.66
C PRO A 40 15.64 16.10 -7.35
N CYS A 41 14.47 16.77 -7.34
CA CYS A 41 13.18 16.12 -7.06
C CYS A 41 12.37 15.80 -8.32
N GLU A 42 12.79 16.32 -9.48
CA GLU A 42 12.08 16.24 -10.76
C GLU A 42 10.62 16.72 -10.70
N THR A 43 10.37 17.75 -9.88
CA THR A 43 9.02 18.26 -9.60
C THR A 43 8.92 19.74 -9.93
N TYR A 44 7.79 20.12 -10.55
CA TYR A 44 7.41 21.52 -10.77
C TYR A 44 6.54 22.03 -9.63
N PHE A 45 6.84 23.26 -9.22
CA PHE A 45 6.15 24.03 -8.20
C PHE A 45 5.63 25.32 -8.83
N THR A 46 4.43 25.71 -8.46
CA THR A 46 3.95 27.07 -8.68
C THR A 46 4.51 27.97 -7.58
N GLU A 47 4.57 29.28 -7.81
CA GLU A 47 5.20 30.23 -6.88
C GLU A 47 4.57 30.20 -5.47
N ASP A 48 3.28 29.89 -5.37
CA ASP A 48 2.52 29.71 -4.13
C ASP A 48 2.78 28.38 -3.39
N THR A 49 3.48 27.44 -4.03
CA THR A 49 3.79 26.11 -3.47
C THR A 49 5.25 25.95 -3.03
N LEU A 50 6.08 26.98 -3.25
CA LEU A 50 7.43 27.03 -2.68
C LEU A 50 7.38 27.25 -1.17
N ASP A 51 8.44 26.88 -0.47
CA ASP A 51 8.56 27.21 0.95
C ASP A 51 8.71 28.74 1.18
N GLU A 52 8.68 29.18 2.44
CA GLU A 52 8.81 30.60 2.79
C GLU A 52 10.10 31.26 2.27
N GLY A 53 11.12 30.48 1.90
CA GLY A 53 12.38 30.93 1.33
C GLY A 53 12.46 30.87 -0.20
N GLY A 54 11.40 30.44 -0.89
CA GLY A 54 11.41 30.22 -2.33
C GLY A 54 12.19 28.97 -2.75
N LEU A 55 12.34 27.99 -1.86
CA LEU A 55 13.05 26.73 -2.10
C LEU A 55 12.04 25.58 -2.28
N CYS A 56 12.54 24.44 -2.78
CA CYS A 56 11.75 23.23 -2.96
C CYS A 56 11.21 22.76 -1.60
N PRO A 57 9.88 22.65 -1.41
CA PRO A 57 9.27 22.28 -0.13
C PRO A 57 9.63 20.85 0.30
N ASP A 58 9.98 19.98 -0.63
CA ASP A 58 10.28 18.57 -0.34
C ASP A 58 11.73 18.33 0.10
N CYS A 59 12.69 19.11 -0.41
CA CYS A 59 14.11 18.87 -0.16
C CYS A 59 14.90 20.09 0.34
N GLY A 60 14.26 21.26 0.43
CA GLY A 60 14.86 22.52 0.88
C GLY A 60 15.97 23.08 -0.01
N ARG A 61 16.02 22.69 -1.29
CA ARG A 61 17.04 23.14 -2.25
C ARG A 61 16.49 24.19 -3.21
N GLU A 62 17.38 24.94 -3.85
CA GLU A 62 17.03 25.94 -4.87
C GLU A 62 16.24 25.31 -6.03
N VAL A 63 15.28 26.08 -6.53
CA VAL A 63 14.45 25.76 -7.69
C VAL A 63 14.81 26.69 -8.84
N GLU A 64 14.71 26.20 -10.07
CA GLU A 64 15.00 26.97 -11.27
C GLU A 64 13.72 27.42 -11.95
N ARG A 65 13.66 28.66 -12.42
CA ARG A 65 12.52 29.11 -13.21
C ARG A 65 12.63 28.54 -14.63
N VAL A 66 11.75 27.61 -14.96
CA VAL A 66 11.72 26.95 -16.26
C VAL A 66 10.51 27.43 -17.05
N THR A 67 10.75 27.83 -18.30
CA THR A 67 9.71 28.15 -19.28
C THR A 67 9.77 27.11 -20.38
N GLU A 68 8.75 26.26 -20.47
CA GLU A 68 8.64 25.24 -21.51
C GLU A 68 7.34 25.41 -22.29
N GLU A 69 7.40 25.26 -23.61
CA GLU A 69 6.18 25.13 -24.40
C GLU A 69 5.54 23.79 -24.05
N ALA A 70 4.23 23.79 -23.83
CA ALA A 70 3.47 22.60 -23.51
C ALA A 70 2.04 22.72 -24.01
N TYR A 71 1.37 21.58 -24.14
CA TYR A 71 -0.04 21.52 -24.47
C TYR A 71 -0.86 21.38 -23.20
N PHE A 72 -1.94 22.17 -23.12
CA PHE A 72 -2.86 22.21 -22.01
C PHE A 72 -4.25 21.78 -22.47
N PHE A 73 -4.89 20.94 -21.67
CA PHE A 73 -6.31 20.60 -21.82
C PHE A 73 -7.16 21.58 -21.01
N ARG A 74 -8.22 22.11 -21.62
CA ARG A 74 -9.16 23.10 -21.09
C ARG A 74 -10.12 22.55 -20.04
N ALA A 75 -9.61 21.84 -19.04
CA ALA A 75 -10.42 21.23 -17.99
C ALA A 75 -11.30 22.27 -17.27
N SER A 76 -10.83 23.51 -17.12
CA SER A 76 -11.59 24.59 -16.46
C SER A 76 -12.93 24.89 -17.16
N ALA A 77 -13.01 24.72 -18.49
CA ALA A 77 -14.22 24.97 -19.27
C ALA A 77 -15.38 24.01 -18.90
N TYR A 78 -15.05 22.81 -18.40
CA TYR A 78 -16.02 21.76 -18.07
C TYR A 78 -16.46 21.77 -16.60
N ALA A 79 -15.89 22.63 -15.74
CA ALA A 79 -16.13 22.61 -14.30
C ALA A 79 -17.62 22.70 -13.93
N ASN A 80 -18.37 23.62 -14.55
CA ASN A 80 -19.80 23.82 -14.28
C ASN A 80 -20.68 22.65 -14.77
N GLU A 81 -20.26 21.96 -15.82
CA GLU A 81 -20.97 20.80 -16.34
C GLU A 81 -20.68 19.56 -15.48
N LEU A 82 -19.43 19.35 -15.08
CA LEU A 82 -19.05 18.31 -14.13
C LEU A 82 -19.82 18.39 -12.83
N VAL A 83 -19.91 19.59 -12.22
CA VAL A 83 -20.68 19.76 -10.98
C VAL A 83 -22.14 19.38 -11.20
N ARG A 84 -22.75 19.83 -12.30
CA ARG A 84 -24.16 19.49 -12.63
C ARG A 84 -24.35 17.99 -12.81
N GLU A 85 -23.48 17.32 -13.54
CA GLU A 85 -23.55 15.88 -13.78
C GLU A 85 -23.39 15.05 -12.51
N ILE A 86 -22.45 15.44 -11.63
CA ILE A 86 -22.20 14.74 -10.36
C ILE A 86 -23.35 14.97 -9.36
N GLU A 87 -23.95 16.16 -9.34
CA GLU A 87 -25.10 16.44 -8.46
C GLU A 87 -26.40 15.81 -8.96
N ALA A 88 -26.59 15.71 -10.29
CA ALA A 88 -27.76 15.09 -10.88
C ALA A 88 -27.79 13.55 -10.68
N ARG A 89 -26.60 12.92 -10.57
CA ARG A 89 -26.43 11.50 -10.29
C ARG A 89 -25.42 11.29 -9.15
N PRO A 90 -25.85 11.39 -7.88
CA PRO A 90 -24.97 11.27 -6.73
C PRO A 90 -24.21 9.93 -6.67
N GLU A 91 -24.76 8.86 -7.25
CA GLU A 91 -24.17 7.53 -7.38
C GLU A 91 -23.02 7.45 -8.39
N ARG A 92 -22.82 8.48 -9.22
CA ARG A 92 -21.73 8.52 -10.22
C ARG A 92 -20.35 8.48 -9.57
N ILE A 93 -20.22 8.96 -8.33
CA ILE A 93 -18.98 8.90 -7.57
C ILE A 93 -19.28 8.35 -6.19
N MET A 94 -18.67 7.21 -5.86
CA MET A 94 -18.87 6.50 -4.60
C MET A 94 -17.53 6.21 -3.90
N PRO A 95 -17.51 6.17 -2.56
CA PRO A 95 -18.59 6.55 -1.64
C PRO A 95 -18.83 8.07 -1.56
N ASP A 96 -19.90 8.47 -0.88
CA ASP A 96 -20.31 9.88 -0.68
C ASP A 96 -19.19 10.83 -0.23
N SER A 97 -18.29 10.36 0.65
CA SER A 97 -17.15 11.16 1.10
C SER A 97 -16.23 11.55 -0.07
N ARG A 98 -16.02 10.63 -1.02
CA ARG A 98 -15.19 10.83 -2.21
C ARG A 98 -15.87 11.74 -3.22
N ARG A 99 -17.18 11.62 -3.40
CA ARG A 99 -17.96 12.57 -4.21
C ARG A 99 -17.79 14.00 -3.68
N ASN A 100 -17.89 14.18 -2.36
CA ASN A 100 -17.76 15.49 -1.73
C ASN A 100 -16.35 16.08 -1.90
N GLU A 101 -15.31 15.25 -1.84
CA GLU A 101 -13.93 15.64 -2.14
C GLU A 101 -13.80 16.13 -3.60
N VAL A 102 -14.34 15.39 -4.57
CA VAL A 102 -14.34 15.76 -6.00
C VAL A 102 -15.09 17.07 -6.24
N LEU A 103 -16.31 17.20 -5.71
CA LEU A 103 -17.11 18.42 -5.85
C LEU A 103 -16.40 19.63 -5.25
N SER A 104 -15.77 19.47 -4.07
CA SER A 104 -15.03 20.54 -3.41
C SER A 104 -13.81 20.95 -4.22
N PHE A 105 -13.09 19.99 -4.81
CA PHE A 105 -11.94 20.24 -5.69
C PHE A 105 -12.35 21.03 -6.93
N ILE A 106 -13.43 20.64 -7.62
CA ILE A 106 -13.90 21.33 -8.82
C ILE A 106 -14.39 22.76 -8.48
N ARG A 107 -15.15 22.90 -7.38
CA ARG A 107 -15.65 24.20 -6.90
C ARG A 107 -14.56 25.14 -6.40
N GLY A 108 -13.43 24.58 -5.97
CA GLY A 108 -12.25 25.35 -5.59
C GLY A 108 -11.57 26.08 -6.75
N GLY A 109 -11.97 25.81 -7.99
CA GLY A 109 -11.42 26.43 -9.19
C GLY A 109 -10.57 25.44 -9.98
N LEU A 110 -11.23 24.58 -10.76
CA LEU A 110 -10.57 23.64 -11.67
C LEU A 110 -9.71 24.38 -12.70
N GLN A 111 -8.41 24.08 -12.73
CA GLN A 111 -7.44 24.68 -13.65
C GLN A 111 -7.25 23.84 -14.91
N ASP A 112 -6.79 24.49 -15.98
CA ASP A 112 -6.35 23.80 -17.20
C ASP A 112 -5.13 22.92 -16.90
N THR A 113 -5.10 21.73 -17.50
CA THR A 113 -4.12 20.69 -17.14
C THR A 113 -3.07 20.55 -18.23
N CYS A 114 -1.79 20.63 -17.88
CA CYS A 114 -0.70 20.33 -18.81
C CYS A 114 -0.68 18.83 -19.17
N VAL A 115 -0.97 18.51 -20.43
CA VAL A 115 -1.14 17.14 -20.96
C VAL A 115 0.04 16.66 -21.79
N THR A 116 1.16 17.38 -21.80
CA THR A 116 2.41 16.95 -22.45
C THR A 116 3.63 17.22 -21.59
N ARG A 117 4.76 16.61 -21.94
CA ARG A 117 6.10 16.88 -21.40
C ARG A 117 7.11 16.97 -22.54
N GLY A 118 8.28 17.54 -22.29
CA GLY A 118 9.41 17.44 -23.23
C GLY A 118 9.76 15.98 -23.52
N ASN A 119 10.05 15.66 -24.77
CA ASN A 119 10.36 14.30 -25.19
C ASN A 119 11.78 13.89 -24.76
N GLN A 120 11.86 12.98 -23.78
CA GLN A 120 13.13 12.37 -23.33
C GLN A 120 13.31 10.92 -23.81
N GLY A 121 12.53 10.48 -24.81
CA GLY A 121 12.61 9.14 -25.40
C GLY A 121 11.68 8.09 -24.79
N TRP A 122 10.80 8.47 -23.85
CA TRP A 122 9.80 7.57 -23.26
C TRP A 122 8.42 8.24 -23.15
N GLY A 123 7.42 7.66 -23.82
CA GLY A 123 6.03 8.16 -23.86
C GLY A 123 5.42 8.05 -25.25
N VAL A 124 4.12 8.36 -25.38
CA VAL A 124 3.44 8.44 -26.69
C VAL A 124 3.73 9.81 -27.30
N PRO A 125 4.32 9.90 -28.51
CA PRO A 125 4.60 11.19 -29.15
C PRO A 125 3.33 12.00 -29.42
N VAL A 126 3.42 13.32 -29.30
CA VAL A 126 2.31 14.20 -29.70
C VAL A 126 2.16 14.18 -31.23
N PRO A 127 0.95 13.94 -31.77
CA PRO A 127 0.74 13.95 -33.21
C PRO A 127 1.12 15.29 -33.84
N GLY A 128 2.13 15.28 -34.71
CA GLY A 128 2.62 16.48 -35.39
C GLY A 128 3.63 17.33 -34.60
N ASP A 129 4.03 16.94 -33.39
CA ASP A 129 5.07 17.62 -32.62
C ASP A 129 5.94 16.61 -31.83
N GLU A 130 7.01 16.12 -32.48
CA GLU A 130 7.90 15.10 -31.91
C GLU A 130 8.75 15.61 -30.73
N GLN A 131 8.76 16.92 -30.45
CA GLN A 131 9.46 17.49 -29.31
C GLN A 131 8.73 17.21 -27.99
N HIS A 132 7.47 16.78 -28.05
CA HIS A 132 6.64 16.49 -26.91
C HIS A 132 6.15 15.05 -26.87
N VAL A 133 6.02 14.53 -25.65
CA VAL A 133 5.30 13.29 -25.36
C VAL A 133 4.04 13.60 -24.55
N ILE A 134 3.00 12.81 -24.77
CA ILE A 134 1.73 12.89 -24.05
C ILE A 134 1.96 12.49 -22.58
N TYR A 135 1.39 13.27 -21.68
CA TYR A 135 1.52 13.08 -20.24
C TYR A 135 0.90 11.75 -19.80
N VAL A 136 1.59 11.04 -18.91
CA VAL A 136 1.25 9.67 -18.49
C VAL A 136 -0.19 9.49 -18.00
N TRP A 137 -0.77 10.48 -17.32
CA TRP A 137 -2.16 10.36 -16.84
C TRP A 137 -3.19 10.54 -17.95
N PHE A 138 -2.88 11.35 -18.96
CA PHE A 138 -3.73 11.48 -20.14
C PHE A 138 -3.72 10.17 -20.93
N ASP A 139 -2.53 9.65 -21.21
CA ASP A 139 -2.31 8.33 -21.85
C ASP A 139 -3.01 7.20 -21.08
N ALA A 140 -2.73 7.09 -19.78
CA ALA A 140 -3.28 6.02 -18.95
C ALA A 140 -4.80 6.05 -18.89
N LEU A 141 -5.46 7.21 -18.78
CA LEU A 141 -6.94 7.25 -18.75
C LEU A 141 -7.58 6.73 -20.04
N VAL A 142 -6.92 6.90 -21.18
CA VAL A 142 -7.40 6.44 -22.50
C VAL A 142 -7.39 4.91 -22.62
N ASN A 143 -6.77 4.18 -21.68
CA ASN A 143 -6.77 2.71 -21.68
C ASN A 143 -8.20 2.13 -21.70
N TYR A 144 -9.15 2.79 -21.03
CA TYR A 144 -10.54 2.34 -20.97
C TYR A 144 -11.22 2.38 -22.35
N LEU A 145 -10.99 3.45 -23.10
CA LEU A 145 -11.49 3.60 -24.48
C LEU A 145 -10.85 2.57 -25.40
N THR A 146 -9.54 2.35 -25.26
CA THR A 146 -8.80 1.35 -26.04
C THR A 146 -9.33 -0.06 -25.77
N ALA A 147 -9.55 -0.41 -24.50
CA ALA A 147 -10.08 -1.71 -24.10
C ALA A 147 -11.50 -1.94 -24.64
N ALA A 148 -12.35 -0.90 -24.62
CA ALA A 148 -13.70 -0.90 -25.17
C ALA A 148 -13.73 -0.93 -26.71
N GLY A 149 -12.62 -0.63 -27.38
CA GLY A 149 -12.53 -0.63 -28.85
C GLY A 149 -12.85 0.72 -29.50
N TRP A 150 -12.84 1.82 -28.75
CA TRP A 150 -13.08 3.15 -29.33
C TRP A 150 -12.08 3.46 -30.46
N SER A 151 -12.60 3.92 -31.60
CA SER A 151 -11.84 4.18 -32.84
C SER A 151 -11.14 2.96 -33.49
N LEU A 152 -11.32 1.75 -32.94
CA LEU A 152 -10.74 0.51 -33.46
C LEU A 152 -11.83 -0.50 -33.89
N ASP A 153 -12.90 -0.60 -33.11
CA ASP A 153 -14.02 -1.54 -33.26
C ASP A 153 -15.31 -0.91 -32.70
N GLU A 154 -16.14 -0.38 -33.61
CA GLU A 154 -17.39 0.32 -33.24
C GLU A 154 -18.44 -0.63 -32.62
N GLU A 155 -18.51 -1.88 -33.05
CA GLU A 155 -19.47 -2.86 -32.53
C GLU A 155 -19.12 -3.22 -31.08
N LYS A 156 -17.84 -3.48 -30.81
CA LYS A 156 -17.36 -3.72 -29.47
C LYS A 156 -17.56 -2.51 -28.56
N PHE A 157 -17.27 -1.31 -29.06
CA PHE A 157 -17.44 -0.08 -28.29
C PHE A 157 -18.91 0.13 -27.89
N ALA A 158 -19.84 -0.02 -28.84
CA ALA A 158 -21.27 0.08 -28.57
C ALA A 158 -21.79 -0.99 -27.59
N ALA A 159 -21.17 -2.17 -27.56
CA ALA A 159 -21.54 -3.25 -26.66
C ALA A 159 -20.95 -3.13 -25.24
N THR A 160 -19.89 -2.33 -25.05
CA THR A 160 -19.14 -2.27 -23.77
C THR A 160 -19.08 -0.89 -23.13
N TRP A 161 -19.34 0.17 -23.87
CA TRP A 161 -19.32 1.54 -23.36
C TRP A 161 -20.75 2.08 -23.16
N PRO A 162 -21.04 2.81 -22.08
CA PRO A 162 -20.15 3.20 -20.98
C PRO A 162 -19.88 2.07 -19.97
N PRO A 163 -18.75 2.12 -19.23
CA PRO A 163 -18.50 1.15 -18.17
C PRO A 163 -19.45 1.40 -16.99
N ASN A 164 -20.04 0.33 -16.46
CA ASN A 164 -20.92 0.39 -15.29
C ASN A 164 -20.13 0.82 -14.03
N VAL A 165 -18.91 0.31 -13.86
CA VAL A 165 -18.05 0.65 -12.72
C VAL A 165 -16.61 0.83 -13.20
N GLN A 166 -15.99 1.95 -12.82
CA GLN A 166 -14.55 2.09 -12.79
C GLN A 166 -14.08 2.06 -11.33
N LEU A 167 -13.28 1.06 -10.98
CA LEU A 167 -12.75 0.87 -9.63
C LEU A 167 -11.31 1.40 -9.53
N MET A 168 -11.01 2.19 -8.51
CA MET A 168 -9.68 2.79 -8.30
C MET A 168 -9.37 3.05 -6.83
N GLY A 169 -8.09 3.31 -6.53
CA GLY A 169 -7.69 3.87 -5.25
C GLY A 169 -8.10 5.34 -5.11
N LYS A 170 -8.40 5.77 -3.88
CA LYS A 170 -8.77 7.16 -3.58
C LYS A 170 -7.79 8.23 -4.07
N ASP A 171 -6.50 7.89 -4.17
CA ASP A 171 -5.44 8.80 -4.55
C ASP A 171 -5.50 9.25 -6.01
N ILE A 172 -6.14 8.47 -6.87
CA ILE A 172 -6.23 8.76 -8.30
C ILE A 172 -7.64 9.20 -8.73
N LEU A 173 -8.56 9.34 -7.77
CA LEU A 173 -9.92 9.78 -8.06
C LEU A 173 -9.96 11.28 -8.35
N THR A 174 -9.72 12.13 -7.35
CA THR A 174 -10.09 13.55 -7.40
C THR A 174 -9.50 14.31 -8.58
N ARG A 175 -8.20 14.14 -8.83
CA ARG A 175 -7.47 14.86 -9.89
C ARG A 175 -7.58 14.23 -11.27
N PHE A 176 -7.73 12.90 -11.34
CA PHE A 176 -7.69 12.19 -12.62
C PHE A 176 -9.08 11.71 -13.00
N HIS A 177 -9.61 10.69 -12.33
CA HIS A 177 -10.88 10.07 -12.77
C HIS A 177 -12.12 10.95 -12.53
N GLY A 178 -12.19 11.67 -11.42
CA GLY A 178 -13.35 12.50 -11.04
C GLY A 178 -13.36 13.91 -11.64
N SER A 179 -12.29 14.34 -12.31
CA SER A 179 -12.19 15.66 -12.93
C SER A 179 -11.64 15.59 -14.34
N LEU A 180 -10.33 15.39 -14.53
CA LEU A 180 -9.68 15.37 -15.84
C LEU A 180 -10.35 14.38 -16.81
N TRP A 181 -10.61 13.16 -16.35
CA TRP A 181 -11.17 12.10 -17.18
C TRP A 181 -12.60 12.38 -17.63
N LEU A 182 -13.48 12.75 -16.70
CA LEU A 182 -14.86 13.12 -17.03
C LEU A 182 -14.89 14.33 -17.96
N ALA A 183 -14.02 15.32 -17.76
CA ALA A 183 -13.91 16.47 -18.66
C ALA A 183 -13.43 16.05 -20.07
N MET A 184 -12.45 15.14 -20.18
CA MET A 184 -12.00 14.60 -21.46
C MET A 184 -13.13 13.88 -22.19
N LEU A 185 -13.93 13.07 -21.48
CA LEU A 185 -15.08 12.38 -22.06
C LEU A 185 -16.16 13.36 -22.53
N MET A 186 -16.47 14.40 -21.74
CA MET A 186 -17.38 15.50 -22.16
C MET A 186 -16.88 16.20 -23.42
N ALA A 187 -15.58 16.54 -23.47
CA ALA A 187 -14.95 17.18 -24.61
C ALA A 187 -14.99 16.32 -25.89
N LEU A 188 -14.89 15.00 -25.73
CA LEU A 188 -15.02 14.03 -26.82
C LEU A 188 -16.48 13.70 -27.16
N GLU A 189 -17.45 14.21 -26.40
CA GLU A 189 -18.88 13.84 -26.48
C GLU A 189 -19.11 12.32 -26.33
N ILE A 190 -18.34 11.71 -25.43
CA ILE A 190 -18.45 10.29 -25.08
C ILE A 190 -19.22 10.16 -23.76
N GLU A 191 -20.11 9.18 -23.68
CA GLU A 191 -20.91 8.92 -22.47
C GLU A 191 -20.02 8.66 -21.25
N LEU A 192 -20.40 9.23 -20.11
CA LEU A 192 -19.64 9.11 -18.87
C LEU A 192 -19.85 7.73 -18.21
N PRO A 193 -18.86 7.22 -17.44
CA PRO A 193 -19.04 6.00 -16.64
C PRO A 193 -20.27 6.13 -15.71
N GLU A 194 -20.98 5.02 -15.50
CA GLU A 194 -22.14 5.02 -14.60
C GLU A 194 -21.71 5.24 -13.14
N MET A 195 -20.60 4.62 -12.71
CA MET A 195 -20.01 4.78 -11.38
C MET A 195 -18.48 4.82 -11.42
N LEU A 196 -17.90 5.79 -10.70
CA LEU A 196 -16.52 5.81 -10.25
C LEU A 196 -16.49 5.40 -8.78
N PHE A 197 -15.92 4.24 -8.45
CA PHE A 197 -15.78 3.81 -7.06
C PHE A 197 -14.32 3.91 -6.60
N ALA A 198 -14.09 4.68 -5.55
CA ALA A 198 -12.76 4.89 -4.97
C ALA A 198 -12.60 4.18 -3.62
N HIS A 199 -11.81 3.11 -3.61
CA HIS A 199 -11.50 2.37 -2.39
C HIS A 199 -10.39 3.04 -1.56
N GLY A 200 -10.40 2.77 -0.25
CA GLY A 200 -9.34 3.21 0.67
C GLY A 200 -8.06 2.38 0.54
N TRP A 201 -7.08 2.72 1.37
CA TRP A 201 -5.81 2.00 1.43
C TRP A 201 -5.80 0.97 2.56
N TRP A 202 -5.04 -0.10 2.35
CA TRP A 202 -4.53 -0.90 3.45
C TRP A 202 -3.34 -0.20 4.10
N VAL A 203 -3.47 0.10 5.38
CA VAL A 203 -2.45 0.77 6.19
C VAL A 203 -1.85 -0.21 7.21
N SER A 204 -0.66 0.09 7.69
CA SER A 204 -0.03 -0.66 8.78
C SER A 204 -0.81 -0.47 10.10
N ALA A 205 -0.51 -1.28 11.10
CA ALA A 205 -1.05 -1.11 12.45
C ALA A 205 -0.71 0.26 13.09
N SER A 206 0.34 0.93 12.63
CA SER A 206 0.69 2.31 13.00
C SER A 206 -0.09 3.39 12.24
N GLY A 207 -0.99 3.02 11.33
CA GLY A 207 -1.78 3.94 10.50
C GLY A 207 -1.02 4.51 9.29
N GLU A 208 0.17 3.98 9.01
CA GLU A 208 1.02 4.47 7.92
C GLU A 208 0.78 3.67 6.63
N LYS A 209 0.99 4.31 5.49
CA LYS A 209 0.93 3.62 4.20
C LYS A 209 1.98 2.51 4.15
N VAL A 210 1.58 1.34 3.68
CA VAL A 210 2.49 0.22 3.42
C VAL A 210 3.51 0.63 2.35
N SER A 211 4.82 0.49 2.62
CA SER A 211 5.89 0.85 1.69
C SER A 211 7.14 -0.02 1.83
N LYS A 212 7.77 -0.35 0.69
CA LYS A 212 8.98 -1.19 0.64
C LYS A 212 10.14 -0.60 1.44
N SER A 213 10.31 0.72 1.43
CA SER A 213 11.39 1.41 2.14
C SER A 213 11.27 1.33 3.66
N ARG A 214 10.07 1.12 4.21
CA ARG A 214 9.80 1.03 5.65
C ARG A 214 9.72 -0.40 6.18
N GLY A 215 9.89 -1.40 5.31
CA GLY A 215 9.88 -2.82 5.69
C GLY A 215 8.53 -3.35 6.19
N ASN A 216 7.44 -2.59 6.03
CA ASN A 216 6.09 -2.93 6.50
C ASN A 216 5.18 -3.48 5.39
N VAL A 217 5.77 -4.04 4.32
CA VAL A 217 5.04 -4.61 3.18
C VAL A 217 4.45 -5.95 3.56
N VAL A 218 3.12 -6.02 3.48
CA VAL A 218 2.38 -7.29 3.48
C VAL A 218 2.44 -7.84 2.06
N ASP A 219 3.15 -8.95 1.89
CA ASP A 219 3.10 -9.72 0.66
C ASP A 219 1.89 -10.66 0.70
N PRO A 220 0.88 -10.49 -0.18
CA PRO A 220 -0.29 -11.36 -0.22
C PRO A 220 0.09 -12.83 -0.37
N TRP A 221 1.19 -13.15 -1.08
CA TRP A 221 1.60 -14.52 -1.29
C TRP A 221 2.21 -15.14 -0.03
N ALA A 222 2.92 -14.35 0.77
CA ALA A 222 3.43 -14.81 2.07
C ALA A 222 2.28 -15.17 3.03
N GLU A 223 1.17 -14.43 2.98
CA GLU A 223 -0.03 -14.73 3.78
C GLU A 223 -0.75 -16.00 3.31
N VAL A 224 -0.76 -16.26 1.99
CA VAL A 224 -1.23 -17.53 1.42
C VAL A 224 -0.36 -18.69 1.89
N GLU A 225 0.97 -18.57 1.80
CA GLU A 225 1.91 -19.58 2.25
C GLU A 225 1.77 -19.87 3.75
N LEU A 226 1.60 -18.82 4.57
CA LEU A 226 1.33 -18.94 6.00
C LEU A 226 0.06 -19.74 6.29
N LEU A 227 -1.04 -19.47 5.57
CA LEU A 227 -2.28 -20.21 5.73
C LEU A 227 -2.11 -21.68 5.35
N VAL A 228 -1.41 -21.98 4.25
CA VAL A 228 -1.12 -23.35 3.83
C VAL A 228 -0.26 -24.07 4.87
N GLU A 229 0.80 -23.44 5.39
CA GLU A 229 1.68 -24.04 6.40
C GLU A 229 0.92 -24.36 7.70
N GLU A 230 0.13 -23.41 8.18
CA GLU A 230 -0.46 -23.50 9.52
C GLU A 230 -1.80 -24.25 9.55
N SER A 231 -2.55 -24.27 8.44
CA SER A 231 -3.82 -25.02 8.34
C SER A 231 -3.69 -26.35 7.60
N GLY A 232 -2.77 -26.46 6.64
CA GLY A 232 -2.71 -27.59 5.71
C GLY A 232 -3.85 -27.61 4.67
N CYS A 233 -4.55 -26.49 4.47
CA CYS A 233 -5.48 -26.33 3.35
C CYS A 233 -4.74 -26.28 1.99
N THR A 234 -5.50 -26.33 0.89
CA THR A 234 -4.92 -26.16 -0.44
C THR A 234 -4.55 -24.70 -0.69
N THR A 235 -3.61 -24.46 -1.60
CA THR A 235 -3.23 -23.09 -2.01
C THR A 235 -4.43 -22.29 -2.50
N ASP A 236 -5.33 -22.89 -3.27
CA ASP A 236 -6.52 -22.20 -3.79
C ASP A 236 -7.49 -21.78 -2.67
N VAL A 237 -7.67 -22.62 -1.65
CA VAL A 237 -8.47 -22.27 -0.47
C VAL A 237 -7.79 -21.17 0.35
N ALA A 238 -6.46 -21.18 0.46
CA ALA A 238 -5.72 -20.10 1.12
C ALA A 238 -5.85 -18.77 0.36
N VAL A 239 -5.78 -18.78 -0.98
CA VAL A 239 -6.03 -17.59 -1.82
C VAL A 239 -7.44 -17.05 -1.58
N ASP A 240 -8.44 -17.92 -1.58
CA ASP A 240 -9.82 -17.55 -1.30
C ASP A 240 -10.01 -16.99 0.11
N ALA A 241 -9.33 -17.54 1.12
CA ALA A 241 -9.37 -17.03 2.48
C ALA A 241 -8.77 -15.62 2.61
N VAL A 242 -7.67 -15.32 1.89
CA VAL A 242 -7.11 -13.97 1.82
C VAL A 242 -8.10 -13.01 1.13
N ARG A 243 -8.72 -13.42 0.01
CA ARG A 243 -9.76 -12.64 -0.67
C ARG A 243 -10.94 -12.35 0.25
N TYR A 244 -11.45 -13.37 0.94
CA TYR A 244 -12.50 -13.22 1.94
C TYR A 244 -12.14 -12.19 3.00
N TYR A 245 -10.96 -12.30 3.59
CA TYR A 245 -10.50 -11.37 4.62
C TYR A 245 -10.46 -9.92 4.11
N MET A 246 -9.98 -9.71 2.87
CA MET A 246 -9.94 -8.39 2.23
C MET A 246 -11.31 -7.74 2.10
N PHE A 247 -12.35 -8.50 1.74
CA PHE A 247 -13.70 -7.96 1.59
C PHE A 247 -14.50 -7.95 2.90
N ARG A 248 -14.10 -8.76 3.89
CA ARG A 248 -14.83 -8.93 5.15
C ARG A 248 -14.43 -7.96 6.24
N GLU A 249 -13.14 -7.67 6.35
CA GLU A 249 -12.57 -6.97 7.51
C GLU A 249 -12.85 -5.47 7.47
N VAL A 250 -12.85 -4.87 6.27
CA VAL A 250 -12.95 -3.42 6.08
C VAL A 250 -14.18 -3.09 5.26
N THR A 251 -14.88 -2.01 5.64
CA THR A 251 -15.94 -1.47 4.79
C THR A 251 -15.34 -0.92 3.51
N PHE A 252 -15.73 -1.48 2.38
CA PHE A 252 -15.20 -1.09 1.07
C PHE A 252 -15.39 0.41 0.84
N GLY A 253 -14.31 1.12 0.48
CA GLY A 253 -14.28 2.60 0.40
C GLY A 253 -13.50 3.28 1.53
N LEU A 254 -13.34 2.63 2.68
CA LEU A 254 -12.56 3.16 3.81
C LEU A 254 -11.15 2.59 3.84
N ASP A 255 -10.25 3.30 4.51
CA ASP A 255 -8.95 2.75 4.85
C ASP A 255 -9.11 1.67 5.92
N GLY A 256 -8.23 0.68 5.89
CA GLY A 256 -8.26 -0.40 6.87
C GLY A 256 -6.89 -0.96 7.16
N THR A 257 -6.77 -1.63 8.30
CA THR A 257 -5.50 -2.19 8.77
C THR A 257 -5.45 -3.66 8.45
N PHE A 258 -4.39 -4.10 7.76
CA PHE A 258 -4.14 -5.51 7.57
C PHE A 258 -3.34 -6.07 8.76
N SER A 259 -3.71 -7.26 9.24
CA SER A 259 -2.87 -8.02 10.16
C SER A 259 -2.96 -9.52 9.88
N SER A 260 -1.82 -10.20 9.86
CA SER A 260 -1.76 -11.66 9.72
C SER A 260 -2.48 -12.36 10.87
N GLU A 261 -2.40 -11.82 12.10
CA GLU A 261 -3.19 -12.35 13.23
C GLU A 261 -4.71 -12.23 12.99
N GLY A 262 -5.17 -11.11 12.45
CA GLY A 262 -6.57 -10.92 12.08
C GLY A 262 -7.03 -11.89 11.00
N LEU A 263 -6.20 -12.11 9.98
CA LEU A 263 -6.45 -13.10 8.93
C LEU A 263 -6.60 -14.51 9.53
N LEU A 264 -5.65 -14.95 10.36
CA LEU A 264 -5.69 -16.28 10.99
C LEU A 264 -6.89 -16.43 11.94
N ALA A 265 -7.23 -15.39 12.69
CA ALA A 265 -8.39 -15.38 13.57
C ALA A 265 -9.70 -15.52 12.78
N ARG A 266 -9.85 -14.78 11.68
CA ARG A 266 -11.01 -14.85 10.77
C ARG A 266 -11.10 -16.18 10.05
N PHE A 267 -9.97 -16.74 9.62
CA PHE A 267 -9.92 -18.08 9.04
C PHE A 267 -10.55 -19.11 9.98
N ASN A 268 -10.17 -19.09 11.26
CA ASN A 268 -10.74 -20.01 12.24
C ASN A 268 -12.21 -19.71 12.56
N ALA A 269 -12.52 -18.46 12.88
CA ALA A 269 -13.86 -18.09 13.34
C ALA A 269 -14.89 -18.23 12.22
N ASP A 270 -14.66 -17.57 11.10
CA ASP A 270 -15.66 -17.41 10.06
C ASP A 270 -15.64 -18.60 9.08
N LEU A 271 -14.44 -19.02 8.62
CA LEU A 271 -14.32 -20.05 7.59
C LEU A 271 -14.39 -21.47 8.18
N ALA A 272 -13.60 -21.77 9.21
CA ALA A 272 -13.56 -23.11 9.80
C ALA A 272 -14.76 -23.42 10.70
N ASN A 273 -15.09 -22.52 11.64
CA ASN A 273 -16.12 -22.80 12.66
C ASN A 273 -17.57 -22.56 12.19
N ASP A 274 -17.79 -21.74 11.16
CA ASP A 274 -19.14 -21.50 10.64
C ASP A 274 -19.37 -22.23 9.31
N LEU A 275 -18.74 -21.79 8.22
CA LEU A 275 -18.97 -22.35 6.87
C LEU A 275 -18.51 -23.80 6.77
N GLY A 276 -17.25 -24.08 7.12
CA GLY A 276 -16.69 -25.43 7.07
C GLY A 276 -17.37 -26.38 8.05
N ASN A 277 -17.72 -25.90 9.25
CA ASN A 277 -18.43 -26.68 10.26
C ASN A 277 -19.83 -27.09 9.78
N LEU A 278 -20.57 -26.22 9.09
CA LEU A 278 -21.89 -26.55 8.55
C LEU A 278 -21.84 -27.81 7.68
N LEU A 279 -20.86 -27.89 6.76
CA LEU A 279 -20.66 -29.06 5.91
C LEU A 279 -20.17 -30.27 6.70
N ASN A 280 -19.15 -30.07 7.55
CA ASN A 280 -18.57 -31.15 8.36
C ASN A 280 -19.59 -31.80 9.31
N ARG A 281 -20.62 -31.05 9.75
CA ARG A 281 -21.71 -31.58 10.58
C ARG A 281 -22.84 -32.19 9.74
N THR A 282 -23.13 -31.63 8.58
CA THR A 282 -24.32 -32.01 7.79
C THR A 282 -24.08 -33.21 6.90
N LEU A 283 -22.98 -33.22 6.13
CA LEU A 283 -22.72 -34.27 5.14
C LEU A 283 -22.64 -35.67 5.78
N PRO A 284 -21.99 -35.88 6.95
CA PRO A 284 -21.99 -37.19 7.59
C PRO A 284 -23.37 -37.66 8.06
N LEU A 285 -24.29 -36.74 8.37
CA LEU A 285 -25.66 -37.08 8.74
C LEU A 285 -26.48 -37.50 7.52
N VAL A 286 -26.28 -36.85 6.38
CA VAL A 286 -26.90 -37.23 5.11
C VAL A 286 -26.38 -38.60 4.67
N GLU A 287 -25.06 -38.83 4.68
CA GLU A 287 -24.46 -40.15 4.39
C GLU A 287 -25.01 -41.25 5.31
N ARG A 288 -25.13 -40.97 6.62
CA ARG A 288 -25.51 -41.98 7.59
C ARG A 288 -27.02 -42.25 7.65
N TYR A 289 -27.84 -41.22 7.49
CA TYR A 289 -29.28 -41.32 7.77
C TYR A 289 -30.15 -41.29 6.52
N LEU A 290 -29.63 -40.82 5.39
CA LEU A 290 -30.30 -40.74 4.10
C LEU A 290 -29.53 -41.46 2.99
N ASP A 291 -28.62 -42.37 3.36
CA ASP A 291 -27.78 -43.15 2.43
C ASP A 291 -26.96 -42.26 1.46
N GLY A 292 -26.68 -41.03 1.87
CA GLY A 292 -25.90 -40.04 1.11
C GLY A 292 -26.67 -39.34 -0.02
N THR A 293 -27.97 -39.59 -0.16
CA THR A 293 -28.79 -38.97 -1.21
C THR A 293 -29.73 -37.93 -0.61
N ILE A 294 -29.83 -36.78 -1.25
CA ILE A 294 -30.86 -35.78 -0.95
C ILE A 294 -31.93 -35.83 -2.04
N GLU A 295 -33.14 -36.16 -1.61
CA GLU A 295 -34.33 -36.22 -2.45
C GLU A 295 -35.05 -34.86 -2.50
N GLN A 296 -36.18 -34.81 -3.22
CA GLN A 296 -37.05 -33.64 -3.26
C GLN A 296 -37.45 -33.17 -1.84
N PRO A 297 -37.70 -31.85 -1.64
CA PRO A 297 -38.12 -31.32 -0.36
C PRO A 297 -39.41 -32.01 0.11
N GLY A 298 -39.33 -32.64 1.28
CA GLY A 298 -40.47 -33.28 1.92
C GLY A 298 -41.38 -32.29 2.66
N PRO A 299 -42.57 -32.74 3.13
CA PRO A 299 -43.41 -31.94 4.01
C PRO A 299 -42.66 -31.43 5.24
N GLY A 300 -42.67 -30.11 5.47
CA GLY A 300 -41.99 -29.45 6.58
C GLY A 300 -40.58 -28.92 6.26
N ALA A 301 -40.11 -29.06 5.03
CA ALA A 301 -38.95 -28.32 4.50
C ALA A 301 -39.31 -26.84 4.25
N GLY A 302 -38.30 -26.02 3.98
CA GLY A 302 -38.40 -24.58 3.75
C GLY A 302 -38.32 -23.73 5.02
N GLN A 303 -37.88 -24.28 6.15
CA GLN A 303 -37.80 -23.51 7.41
C GLN A 303 -36.67 -22.47 7.39
N LEU A 304 -35.66 -22.66 6.55
CA LEU A 304 -34.56 -21.70 6.34
C LEU A 304 -34.79 -20.77 5.13
N THR A 305 -35.92 -20.91 4.41
CA THR A 305 -36.25 -20.06 3.24
C THR A 305 -36.18 -18.56 3.57
N PRO A 306 -36.72 -18.04 4.70
CA PRO A 306 -36.64 -16.62 4.99
C PRO A 306 -35.21 -16.09 5.09
N GLN A 307 -34.31 -16.85 5.72
CA GLN A 307 -32.90 -16.47 5.88
C GLN A 307 -32.15 -16.54 4.55
N ILE A 308 -32.44 -17.54 3.72
CA ILE A 308 -31.91 -17.65 2.37
C ILE A 308 -32.34 -16.43 1.53
N SER A 309 -33.64 -16.15 1.48
CA SER A 309 -34.18 -15.03 0.71
C SER A 309 -33.61 -13.68 1.17
N GLN A 310 -33.46 -13.47 2.48
CA GLN A 310 -32.85 -12.26 3.03
C GLN A 310 -31.38 -12.12 2.61
N ALA A 311 -30.60 -13.21 2.66
CA ALA A 311 -29.20 -13.19 2.25
C ALA A 311 -29.04 -12.89 0.74
N VAL A 312 -29.92 -13.45 -0.11
CA VAL A 312 -29.93 -13.18 -1.55
C VAL A 312 -30.30 -11.72 -1.85
N GLU A 313 -31.35 -11.19 -1.22
CA GLU A 313 -31.77 -9.79 -1.40
C GLU A 313 -30.67 -8.81 -0.93
N GLN A 314 -30.00 -9.12 0.17
CA GLN A 314 -28.87 -8.33 0.66
C GLN A 314 -27.65 -8.44 -0.27
N ALA A 315 -27.40 -9.62 -0.84
CA ALA A 315 -26.33 -9.82 -1.80
C ALA A 315 -26.57 -9.02 -3.09
N GLU A 316 -27.79 -9.05 -3.63
CA GLU A 316 -28.20 -8.30 -4.82
C GLU A 316 -27.92 -6.81 -4.65
N ARG A 317 -28.44 -6.21 -3.56
CA ARG A 317 -28.19 -4.80 -3.22
C ARG A 317 -26.70 -4.51 -3.00
N GLY A 318 -26.00 -5.40 -2.31
CA GLY A 318 -24.60 -5.22 -1.97
C GLY A 318 -23.68 -5.27 -3.19
N PHE A 319 -23.99 -6.09 -4.20
CA PHE A 319 -23.24 -6.11 -5.46
C PHE A 319 -23.51 -4.86 -6.31
N GLU A 320 -24.76 -4.40 -6.38
CA GLU A 320 -25.11 -3.16 -7.10
C GLU A 320 -24.45 -1.91 -6.50
N THR A 321 -24.36 -1.86 -5.16
CA THR A 321 -23.83 -0.70 -4.43
C THR A 321 -22.37 -0.84 -3.99
N LEU A 322 -21.75 -1.98 -4.31
CA LEU A 322 -20.41 -2.38 -3.86
C LEU A 322 -20.25 -2.42 -2.32
N ASP A 323 -21.33 -2.64 -1.57
CA ASP A 323 -21.29 -3.03 -0.16
C ASP A 323 -20.94 -4.53 -0.02
N LEU A 324 -19.74 -4.88 -0.48
CA LEU A 324 -19.22 -6.25 -0.52
C LEU A 324 -19.08 -6.87 0.88
N ARG A 325 -18.82 -6.04 1.89
CA ARG A 325 -18.80 -6.46 3.30
C ARG A 325 -20.20 -6.82 3.76
N GLY A 326 -21.20 -5.99 3.42
CA GLY A 326 -22.61 -6.26 3.66
C GLY A 326 -23.07 -7.59 3.06
N VAL A 327 -22.64 -7.92 1.84
CA VAL A 327 -22.92 -9.22 1.22
C VAL A 327 -22.41 -10.37 2.10
N LEU A 328 -21.13 -10.36 2.47
CA LEU A 328 -20.53 -11.41 3.30
C LEU A 328 -21.17 -11.49 4.69
N MET A 329 -21.55 -10.35 5.28
CA MET A 329 -22.28 -10.35 6.56
C MET A 329 -23.63 -11.06 6.45
N GLY A 330 -24.42 -10.78 5.40
CA GLY A 330 -25.71 -11.45 5.18
C GLY A 330 -25.56 -12.96 4.96
N VAL A 331 -24.54 -13.39 4.22
CA VAL A 331 -24.22 -14.82 4.05
C VAL A 331 -23.90 -15.48 5.40
N TRP A 332 -23.11 -14.83 6.26
CA TRP A 332 -22.74 -15.38 7.57
C TRP A 332 -23.90 -15.41 8.57
N GLU A 333 -24.84 -14.46 8.49
CA GLU A 333 -26.09 -14.51 9.26
C GLU A 333 -26.93 -15.74 8.86
N MET A 334 -27.05 -16.03 7.56
CA MET A 334 -27.70 -17.24 7.06
C MET A 334 -26.98 -18.52 7.52
N LEU A 335 -25.65 -18.58 7.42
CA LEU A 335 -24.85 -19.73 7.89
C LEU A 335 -25.01 -19.95 9.40
N SER A 336 -25.04 -18.88 10.18
CA SER A 336 -25.27 -18.93 11.63
C SER A 336 -26.65 -19.49 11.95
N ALA A 337 -27.69 -19.06 11.20
CA ALA A 337 -29.04 -19.59 11.35
C ALA A 337 -29.10 -21.09 10.99
N ALA A 338 -28.42 -21.53 9.93
CA ALA A 338 -28.36 -22.94 9.54
C ALA A 338 -27.63 -23.81 10.59
N ASN A 339 -26.50 -23.32 11.14
CA ASN A 339 -25.78 -23.96 12.23
C ASN A 339 -26.63 -24.04 13.52
N LYS A 340 -27.43 -23.03 13.82
CA LYS A 340 -28.35 -23.07 14.95
C LYS A 340 -29.51 -24.04 14.70
N PHE A 341 -30.02 -24.08 13.47
CA PHE A 341 -31.14 -24.93 13.07
C PHE A 341 -30.80 -26.43 13.21
N ILE A 342 -29.59 -26.85 12.83
CA ILE A 342 -29.16 -28.24 13.06
C ILE A 342 -29.16 -28.62 14.54
N ASP A 343 -28.77 -27.71 15.44
CA ASP A 343 -28.79 -27.92 16.88
C ASP A 343 -30.20 -27.97 17.46
N GLU A 344 -31.07 -27.06 17.05
CA GLU A 344 -32.47 -26.99 17.51
C GLU A 344 -33.31 -28.18 17.02
N ARG A 345 -33.09 -28.62 15.77
CA ARG A 345 -33.84 -29.74 15.17
C ARG A 345 -33.30 -31.11 15.56
N ALA A 346 -32.06 -31.18 16.07
CA ALA A 346 -31.43 -32.39 16.57
C ALA A 346 -31.69 -33.62 15.66
N PRO A 347 -31.20 -33.63 14.40
CA PRO A 347 -31.48 -34.70 13.42
C PRO A 347 -31.11 -36.10 13.92
N TRP A 348 -30.11 -36.21 14.81
CA TRP A 348 -29.75 -37.46 15.46
C TRP A 348 -30.87 -38.03 16.35
N ASP A 349 -31.71 -37.20 16.96
CA ASP A 349 -32.84 -37.64 17.76
C ASP A 349 -34.06 -37.96 16.88
N LEU A 350 -34.29 -37.17 15.81
CA LEU A 350 -35.30 -37.51 14.80
C LEU A 350 -35.04 -38.90 14.19
N TYR A 351 -33.78 -39.21 13.90
CA TYR A 351 -33.37 -40.54 13.42
C TYR A 351 -33.69 -41.65 14.44
N LYS A 352 -33.30 -41.48 15.72
CA LYS A 352 -33.59 -42.46 16.78
C LYS A 352 -35.09 -42.68 16.99
N GLN A 353 -35.90 -41.63 16.79
CA GLN A 353 -37.36 -41.68 16.91
C GLN A 353 -38.05 -42.25 15.66
N GLY A 354 -37.31 -42.56 14.59
CA GLY A 354 -37.86 -43.08 13.34
C GLY A 354 -38.62 -42.06 12.49
N LYS A 355 -38.45 -40.76 12.76
CA LYS A 355 -39.13 -39.65 12.07
C LYS A 355 -38.45 -39.30 10.73
N LYS A 356 -38.47 -40.25 9.79
CA LYS A 356 -37.71 -40.15 8.52
C LYS A 356 -38.08 -38.92 7.67
N VAL A 357 -39.38 -38.59 7.58
CA VAL A 357 -39.84 -37.44 6.76
C VAL A 357 -39.35 -36.12 7.33
N GLU A 358 -39.50 -35.91 8.64
CA GLU A 358 -39.00 -34.70 9.32
C GLU A 358 -37.48 -34.60 9.23
N LEU A 359 -36.78 -35.73 9.37
CA LEU A 359 -35.32 -35.78 9.25
C LEU A 359 -34.84 -35.37 7.84
N ALA A 360 -35.46 -35.92 6.80
CA ALA A 360 -35.14 -35.58 5.41
C ALA A 360 -35.39 -34.10 5.12
N ALA A 361 -36.51 -33.55 5.59
CA ALA A 361 -36.83 -32.13 5.45
C ALA A 361 -35.79 -31.22 6.14
N VAL A 362 -35.38 -31.56 7.37
CA VAL A 362 -34.35 -30.79 8.11
C VAL A 362 -33.01 -30.80 7.38
N LEU A 363 -32.56 -31.98 6.91
CA LEU A 363 -31.28 -32.08 6.22
C LEU A 363 -31.31 -31.42 4.84
N TYR A 364 -32.46 -31.46 4.14
CA TYR A 364 -32.67 -30.72 2.90
C TYR A 364 -32.46 -29.21 3.11
N ASP A 365 -33.11 -28.62 4.12
CA ASP A 365 -33.00 -27.19 4.39
C ASP A 365 -31.56 -26.73 4.64
N ILE A 366 -30.79 -27.55 5.37
CA ILE A 366 -29.39 -27.23 5.68
C ILE A 366 -28.51 -27.33 4.44
N VAL A 367 -28.69 -28.35 3.60
CA VAL A 367 -27.90 -28.49 2.37
C VAL A 367 -28.30 -27.46 1.32
N ASP A 368 -29.57 -27.07 1.25
CA ASP A 368 -30.01 -25.99 0.40
C ASP A 368 -29.42 -24.62 0.85
N ALA A 369 -29.33 -24.37 2.16
CA ALA A 369 -28.60 -23.21 2.68
C ALA A 369 -27.10 -23.24 2.33
N ALA A 370 -26.46 -24.41 2.40
CA ALA A 370 -25.06 -24.57 1.98
C ALA A 370 -24.86 -24.40 0.46
N ARG A 371 -25.84 -24.80 -0.35
CA ARG A 371 -25.86 -24.58 -1.79
C ARG A 371 -25.94 -23.08 -2.11
N VAL A 372 -26.86 -22.35 -1.46
CA VAL A 372 -26.97 -20.91 -1.69
C VAL A 372 -25.75 -20.16 -1.15
N SER A 373 -25.17 -20.58 -0.03
CA SER A 373 -23.94 -19.95 0.47
C SER A 373 -22.80 -20.09 -0.55
N ALA A 374 -22.64 -21.25 -1.20
CA ALA A 374 -21.66 -21.45 -2.26
C ALA A 374 -21.85 -20.45 -3.42
N LEU A 375 -23.09 -20.26 -3.89
CA LEU A 375 -23.39 -19.29 -4.95
C LEU A 375 -23.04 -17.86 -4.55
N LEU A 376 -23.42 -17.45 -3.33
CA LEU A 376 -23.21 -16.08 -2.86
C LEU A 376 -21.75 -15.77 -2.53
N VAL A 377 -20.95 -16.77 -2.13
CA VAL A 377 -19.51 -16.57 -1.88
C VAL A 377 -18.65 -16.72 -3.13
N ALA A 378 -19.16 -17.29 -4.24
CA ALA A 378 -18.37 -17.54 -5.45
C ALA A 378 -17.60 -16.33 -6.00
N PRO A 379 -18.13 -15.08 -5.99
CA PRO A 379 -17.35 -13.90 -6.40
C PRO A 379 -16.13 -13.61 -5.51
N PHE A 380 -16.18 -14.03 -4.24
CA PHE A 380 -15.15 -13.81 -3.24
C PHE A 380 -14.19 -14.98 -3.12
N MET A 381 -14.74 -16.20 -3.08
CA MET A 381 -14.05 -17.46 -2.83
C MET A 381 -14.47 -18.52 -3.87
N PRO A 382 -14.05 -18.39 -5.13
CA PRO A 382 -14.48 -19.27 -6.22
C PRO A 382 -14.13 -20.75 -5.99
N SER A 383 -12.92 -21.03 -5.51
CA SER A 383 -12.42 -22.40 -5.30
C SER A 383 -13.15 -23.08 -4.14
N VAL A 384 -13.44 -22.33 -3.07
CA VAL A 384 -14.27 -22.79 -1.95
C VAL A 384 -15.67 -23.08 -2.45
N ALA A 385 -16.27 -22.16 -3.22
CA ALA A 385 -17.61 -22.34 -3.75
C ALA A 385 -17.73 -23.62 -4.60
N GLU A 386 -16.76 -23.88 -5.48
CA GLU A 386 -16.65 -25.11 -6.26
C GLU A 386 -16.49 -26.36 -5.38
N GLU A 387 -15.67 -26.31 -4.33
CA GLU A 387 -15.50 -27.43 -3.42
C GLU A 387 -16.76 -27.73 -2.62
N ILE A 388 -17.51 -26.70 -2.19
CA ILE A 388 -18.84 -26.89 -1.59
C ILE A 388 -19.75 -27.58 -2.61
N TRP A 389 -19.81 -27.05 -3.84
CA TRP A 389 -20.64 -27.57 -4.93
C TRP A 389 -20.38 -29.05 -5.24
N ARG A 390 -19.10 -29.44 -5.21
CA ARG A 390 -18.64 -30.83 -5.34
C ARG A 390 -19.08 -31.69 -4.16
N GLN A 391 -18.88 -31.24 -2.92
CA GLN A 391 -19.24 -32.00 -1.72
C GLN A 391 -20.74 -32.23 -1.57
N ILE A 392 -21.58 -31.31 -2.07
CA ILE A 392 -23.04 -31.49 -2.10
C ILE A 392 -23.55 -32.23 -3.35
N GLY A 393 -22.65 -32.65 -4.26
CA GLY A 393 -22.96 -33.53 -5.39
C GLY A 393 -23.42 -32.83 -6.68
N LEU A 394 -23.41 -31.50 -6.73
CA LEU A 394 -23.99 -30.75 -7.86
C LEU A 394 -23.06 -30.64 -9.07
N GLU A 395 -21.74 -30.67 -8.85
CA GLU A 395 -20.75 -30.75 -9.94
C GLU A 395 -20.96 -32.03 -10.77
N ALA A 396 -21.13 -33.18 -10.12
CA ALA A 396 -21.34 -34.47 -10.79
C ALA A 396 -22.66 -34.53 -11.58
N MET A 397 -23.64 -33.71 -11.20
CA MET A 397 -24.92 -33.57 -11.90
C MET A 397 -24.86 -32.57 -13.06
N GLY A 398 -23.73 -31.88 -13.27
CA GLY A 398 -23.58 -30.86 -14.31
C GLY A 398 -24.40 -29.60 -14.05
N VAL A 399 -24.71 -29.30 -12.78
CA VAL A 399 -25.48 -28.10 -12.42
C VAL A 399 -24.54 -26.90 -12.41
N ALA A 400 -24.84 -25.90 -13.23
CA ALA A 400 -24.07 -24.67 -13.30
C ALA A 400 -24.30 -23.77 -12.07
N MET A 401 -23.27 -23.04 -11.67
CA MET A 401 -23.36 -22.02 -10.63
C MET A 401 -23.81 -20.69 -11.26
N THR A 402 -25.12 -20.44 -11.24
CA THR A 402 -25.72 -19.23 -11.83
C THR A 402 -26.51 -18.46 -10.78
N TRP A 403 -26.63 -17.14 -10.96
CA TRP A 403 -27.42 -16.28 -10.06
C TRP A 403 -28.88 -16.73 -9.93
N ASP A 404 -29.50 -17.18 -11.03
CA ASP A 404 -30.86 -17.70 -11.06
C ASP A 404 -31.08 -18.91 -10.14
N ALA A 405 -30.00 -19.60 -9.73
CA ALA A 405 -30.07 -20.71 -8.80
C ALA A 405 -30.11 -20.26 -7.33
N CYS A 406 -29.93 -18.99 -6.99
CA CYS A 406 -29.86 -18.51 -5.60
C CYS A 406 -31.18 -18.67 -4.81
N GLU A 407 -32.31 -18.94 -5.46
CA GLU A 407 -33.60 -19.15 -4.80
C GLU A 407 -33.58 -20.39 -3.89
N ALA A 408 -34.22 -20.28 -2.71
CA ALA A 408 -34.41 -21.40 -1.80
C ALA A 408 -35.24 -22.53 -2.44
N GLY A 409 -35.00 -23.77 -2.01
CA GLY A 409 -35.72 -24.95 -2.47
C GLY A 409 -35.33 -25.42 -3.87
N ARG A 410 -34.25 -24.90 -4.46
CA ARG A 410 -33.78 -25.26 -5.81
C ARG A 410 -32.75 -26.40 -5.83
N LEU A 411 -32.45 -27.03 -4.69
CA LEU A 411 -31.58 -28.20 -4.64
C LEU A 411 -32.20 -29.35 -5.49
N PRO A 412 -31.51 -29.83 -6.54
CA PRO A 412 -31.99 -30.93 -7.35
C PRO A 412 -32.13 -32.23 -6.54
N ALA A 413 -33.18 -33.00 -6.81
CA ALA A 413 -33.36 -34.31 -6.21
C ALA A 413 -32.39 -35.35 -6.77
N GLY A 414 -32.01 -36.29 -5.92
CA GLY A 414 -31.05 -37.33 -6.23
C GLY A 414 -29.60 -36.86 -6.11
N ALA A 415 -29.34 -35.68 -5.55
CA ALA A 415 -27.98 -35.20 -5.31
C ALA A 415 -27.27 -36.12 -4.32
N GLN A 416 -26.17 -36.73 -4.75
CA GLN A 416 -25.35 -37.59 -3.93
C GLN A 416 -24.27 -36.75 -3.23
N VAL A 417 -24.34 -36.64 -1.92
CA VAL A 417 -23.28 -35.95 -1.17
C VAL A 417 -22.01 -36.78 -1.14
N HIS A 418 -20.88 -36.08 -1.14
CA HIS A 418 -19.56 -36.68 -1.07
C HIS A 418 -18.79 -36.03 0.06
N ARG A 419 -18.52 -36.78 1.13
CA ARG A 419 -17.63 -36.28 2.17
C ARG A 419 -16.21 -36.11 1.63
N GLY A 420 -15.76 -34.85 1.60
CA GLY A 420 -14.38 -34.47 1.32
C GLY A 420 -13.52 -34.37 2.58
N ARG A 421 -12.28 -33.89 2.39
CA ARG A 421 -11.48 -33.35 3.50
C ARG A 421 -12.14 -32.04 3.97
N PRO A 422 -11.99 -31.66 5.26
CA PRO A 422 -12.42 -30.34 5.70
C PRO A 422 -11.81 -29.25 4.82
N ILE A 423 -12.65 -28.38 4.26
CA ILE A 423 -12.20 -27.28 3.37
C ILE A 423 -11.26 -26.35 4.14
N PHE A 424 -11.61 -26.03 5.39
CA PHE A 424 -10.84 -25.17 6.28
C PHE A 424 -10.41 -25.95 7.54
N PRO A 425 -9.29 -26.68 7.50
CA PRO A 425 -8.75 -27.29 8.72
C PRO A 425 -8.32 -26.21 9.70
N ARG A 426 -8.70 -26.35 10.97
CA ARG A 426 -8.50 -25.31 11.98
C ARG A 426 -7.01 -25.09 12.28
N ILE A 427 -6.63 -23.83 12.39
CA ILE A 427 -5.29 -23.37 12.74
C ILE A 427 -5.10 -23.35 14.27
N ASP A 428 -3.95 -23.80 14.76
CA ASP A 428 -3.57 -23.68 16.16
C ASP A 428 -2.93 -22.30 16.44
N LEU A 429 -3.77 -21.32 16.74
CA LEU A 429 -3.34 -19.94 17.01
C LEU A 429 -2.43 -19.83 18.24
N ASP A 430 -2.63 -20.69 19.26
CA ASP A 430 -1.81 -20.65 20.47
C ASP A 430 -0.40 -21.14 20.19
N ARG A 431 -0.25 -22.19 19.35
CA ARG A 431 1.05 -22.65 18.87
C ARG A 431 1.78 -21.57 18.06
N ILE A 432 1.08 -20.83 17.20
CA ILE A 432 1.67 -19.73 16.42
C ILE A 432 2.15 -18.62 17.36
N ARG A 433 1.30 -18.19 18.30
CA ARG A 433 1.65 -17.16 19.30
C ARG A 433 2.88 -17.56 20.11
N GLN A 434 2.97 -18.83 20.55
CA GLN A 434 4.14 -19.36 21.25
C GLN A 434 5.39 -19.36 20.36
N ARG A 435 5.28 -19.73 19.08
CA ARG A 435 6.39 -19.74 18.12
C ARG A 435 6.92 -18.33 17.86
N VAL A 436 6.02 -17.36 17.69
CA VAL A 436 6.38 -15.93 17.51
C VAL A 436 7.04 -15.39 18.78
N ALA A 437 6.46 -15.64 19.95
CA ALA A 437 7.04 -15.21 21.23
C ALA A 437 8.44 -15.80 21.47
N ALA A 438 8.66 -17.08 21.12
CA ALA A 438 9.96 -17.73 21.21
C ALA A 438 10.99 -17.09 20.27
N LYS A 439 10.63 -16.85 19.00
CA LYS A 439 11.51 -16.16 18.04
C LYS A 439 11.88 -14.75 18.52
N THR A 440 10.91 -13.96 18.97
CA THR A 440 11.17 -12.60 19.49
C THR A 440 12.09 -12.63 20.71
N ALA A 441 11.95 -13.62 21.59
CA ALA A 441 12.82 -13.80 22.75
C ALA A 441 14.24 -14.25 22.36
N GLU A 442 14.40 -15.04 21.30
CA GLU A 442 15.71 -15.42 20.74
C GLU A 442 16.42 -14.22 20.09
N THR A 443 15.71 -13.45 19.24
CA THR A 443 16.27 -12.25 18.60
C THR A 443 16.71 -11.21 19.65
N ALA A 444 15.91 -11.00 20.70
CA ALA A 444 16.28 -10.10 21.80
C ALA A 444 17.53 -10.56 22.58
N LYS A 445 17.77 -11.89 22.68
CA LYS A 445 18.99 -12.44 23.29
C LYS A 445 20.20 -12.28 22.38
N GLU A 446 20.04 -12.45 21.08
CA GLU A 446 21.10 -12.24 20.09
C GLU A 446 21.54 -10.78 20.04
N GLU A 447 20.60 -9.82 20.02
CA GLU A 447 20.92 -8.39 20.06
C GLU A 447 21.62 -7.97 21.36
N GLN A 448 21.27 -8.59 22.50
CA GLN A 448 21.96 -8.36 23.78
C GLN A 448 23.38 -8.92 23.78
N LYS A 449 23.60 -10.08 23.15
CA LYS A 449 24.91 -10.71 23.02
C LYS A 449 25.82 -9.90 22.08
N GLU A 450 25.29 -9.40 20.97
CA GLU A 450 26.01 -8.58 20.00
C GLU A 450 26.38 -7.20 20.57
N LYS A 451 25.50 -6.59 21.39
CA LYS A 451 25.81 -5.37 22.17
C LYS A 451 26.86 -5.60 23.26
N ALA A 452 26.92 -6.79 23.85
CA ALA A 452 27.94 -7.13 24.83
C ALA A 452 29.33 -7.31 24.16
N GLU A 453 29.39 -7.99 23.01
CA GLU A 453 30.63 -8.22 22.25
C GLU A 453 31.21 -6.92 21.65
N LYS A 454 30.37 -6.00 21.16
CA LYS A 454 30.85 -4.68 20.68
C LYS A 454 31.46 -3.81 21.79
N LYS A 455 31.03 -3.96 23.04
CA LYS A 455 31.52 -3.15 24.17
C LYS A 455 32.90 -3.58 24.67
N GLU A 456 33.30 -4.83 24.45
CA GLU A 456 34.67 -5.31 24.76
C GLU A 456 35.70 -4.87 23.72
N SER A 457 35.30 -4.57 22.47
CA SER A 457 36.23 -4.20 21.38
C SER A 457 36.72 -2.74 21.37
N ALA A 458 36.24 -1.88 22.28
CA ALA A 458 36.51 -0.43 22.27
C ALA A 458 37.51 0.04 23.35
N MET A 459 38.22 -0.86 24.02
CA MET A 459 39.25 -0.51 25.01
C MET A 459 40.63 -0.63 24.35
N ILE A 460 41.35 0.49 24.19
CA ILE A 460 42.76 0.45 23.78
C ILE A 460 43.63 -0.02 24.96
N SER A 461 44.74 -0.68 24.68
CA SER A 461 45.68 -1.06 25.73
C SER A 461 46.41 0.18 26.27
N TYR A 462 46.94 0.11 27.50
CA TYR A 462 47.82 1.15 28.03
C TYR A 462 49.06 1.36 27.15
N ASP A 463 49.55 0.29 26.52
CA ASP A 463 50.68 0.36 25.58
C ASP A 463 50.33 1.17 24.32
N ASP A 464 49.08 1.13 23.86
CA ASP A 464 48.62 1.95 22.73
C ASP A 464 48.52 3.43 23.12
N PHE A 465 48.09 3.75 24.34
CA PHE A 465 48.14 5.12 24.85
C PHE A 465 49.59 5.63 24.96
N MET A 466 50.51 4.80 25.46
CA MET A 466 51.93 5.14 25.59
C MET A 466 52.65 5.39 24.26
N LYS A 467 52.09 4.92 23.13
CA LYS A 467 52.59 5.24 21.78
C LYS A 467 52.29 6.68 21.38
N MET A 468 51.37 7.39 22.02
CA MET A 468 51.11 8.81 21.73
C MET A 468 52.16 9.69 22.43
N ASP A 469 52.75 10.63 21.68
CA ASP A 469 53.62 11.67 22.23
C ASP A 469 52.78 12.93 22.45
N LEU A 470 52.21 13.06 23.64
CA LEU A 470 51.46 14.22 24.05
C LEU A 470 52.38 15.18 24.80
N ARG A 471 52.45 16.45 24.37
CA ARG A 471 53.29 17.48 24.99
C ARG A 471 52.53 18.77 25.25
N THR A 472 52.97 19.50 26.27
CA THR A 472 52.58 20.91 26.43
C THR A 472 53.22 21.75 25.34
N GLY A 473 52.49 22.75 24.82
CA GLY A 473 53.00 23.66 23.81
C GLY A 473 52.50 25.07 24.03
N GLU A 474 53.40 26.05 23.97
CA GLU A 474 53.06 27.47 24.06
C GLU A 474 52.81 28.04 22.67
N VAL A 475 51.65 28.66 22.47
CA VAL A 475 51.31 29.30 21.20
C VAL A 475 52.06 30.63 21.08
N LEU A 476 53.01 30.71 20.16
CA LEU A 476 53.82 31.89 19.91
C LEU A 476 53.15 32.86 18.92
N ASP A 477 52.45 32.30 17.94
CA ASP A 477 51.81 33.08 16.86
C ASP A 477 50.54 32.38 16.37
N ALA A 478 49.59 33.17 15.86
CA ALA A 478 48.29 32.70 15.41
C ALA A 478 47.74 33.57 14.29
N ASP A 479 47.41 32.95 13.14
CA ASP A 479 46.84 33.63 11.98
C ASP A 479 45.65 32.84 11.38
N PRO A 480 44.63 33.50 10.80
CA PRO A 480 43.62 32.83 10.00
C PRO A 480 44.22 32.18 8.75
N VAL A 481 43.72 30.99 8.36
CA VAL A 481 44.11 30.35 7.10
C VAL A 481 43.31 30.97 5.95
N GLU A 482 43.99 31.42 4.90
CA GLU A 482 43.34 32.00 3.72
C GLU A 482 42.30 31.05 3.08
N GLY A 483 41.13 31.58 2.73
CA GLY A 483 40.05 30.83 2.09
C GLY A 483 39.16 30.00 3.03
N THR A 484 39.26 30.17 4.35
CA THR A 484 38.32 29.58 5.32
C THR A 484 38.16 30.43 6.57
N ASP A 485 36.95 30.44 7.13
CA ASP A 485 36.59 31.04 8.41
C ASP A 485 36.66 30.05 9.59
N LYS A 486 37.10 28.81 9.35
CA LYS A 486 37.11 27.72 10.35
C LYS A 486 38.48 27.38 10.91
N LEU A 487 39.56 27.72 10.21
CA LEU A 487 40.91 27.25 10.54
C LEU A 487 41.83 28.39 10.97
N LEU A 488 42.62 28.12 12.00
CA LEU A 488 43.77 28.93 12.41
C LEU A 488 45.07 28.17 12.14
N LYS A 489 46.08 28.89 11.67
CA LYS A 489 47.47 28.47 11.60
C LYS A 489 48.18 28.99 12.85
N LEU A 490 48.71 28.06 13.64
CA LEU A 490 49.35 28.34 14.93
C LEU A 490 50.82 27.94 14.85
N VAL A 491 51.69 28.79 15.40
CA VAL A 491 53.10 28.46 15.64
C VAL A 491 53.23 28.12 17.12
N VAL A 492 53.55 26.86 17.43
CA VAL A 492 53.54 26.34 18.79
C VAL A 492 54.93 25.87 19.18
N ASN A 493 55.48 26.44 20.25
CA ASN A 493 56.70 25.98 20.87
C ASN A 493 56.40 24.74 21.71
N ILE A 494 56.95 23.58 21.35
CA ILE A 494 56.82 22.33 22.09
C ILE A 494 58.15 21.86 22.69
N GLY A 495 59.07 22.79 22.97
CA GLY A 495 60.39 22.50 23.55
C GLY A 495 61.40 21.87 22.59
N GLU A 496 61.17 22.00 21.28
CA GLU A 496 62.11 21.60 20.21
C GLU A 496 62.93 22.80 19.73
N ASP A 497 64.00 22.56 18.96
CA ASP A 497 64.89 23.61 18.44
C ASP A 497 64.15 24.61 17.52
N GLU A 498 63.11 24.16 16.81
CA GLU A 498 62.21 24.99 16.01
C GLU A 498 60.75 24.79 16.43
N PRO A 499 59.94 25.87 16.52
CA PRO A 499 58.52 25.75 16.83
C PRO A 499 57.76 25.13 15.65
N ARG A 500 56.69 24.38 15.96
CA ARG A 500 55.91 23.66 14.95
C ARG A 500 54.73 24.47 14.45
N GLN A 501 54.42 24.30 13.17
CA GLN A 501 53.20 24.83 12.57
C GLN A 501 52.06 23.82 12.71
N ILE A 502 50.96 24.23 13.34
CA ILE A 502 49.76 23.41 13.54
C ILE A 502 48.53 24.12 12.99
N VAL A 503 47.75 23.44 12.17
CA VAL A 503 46.48 23.95 11.66
C VAL A 503 45.34 23.36 12.49
N ALA A 504 44.54 24.21 13.12
CA ALA A 504 43.48 23.81 14.04
C ALA A 504 42.13 24.47 13.69
N GLY A 505 41.04 23.73 13.86
CA GLY A 505 39.66 24.18 13.60
C GLY A 505 39.08 25.08 14.69
N LEU A 506 39.82 26.09 15.14
CA LEU A 506 39.48 26.90 16.32
C LEU A 506 38.93 28.29 15.99
N ALA A 507 38.95 28.72 14.71
CA ALA A 507 38.71 30.11 14.31
C ALA A 507 37.29 30.63 14.62
N GLN A 508 36.32 29.73 14.81
CA GLN A 508 34.94 30.10 15.11
C GLN A 508 34.66 30.32 16.61
N GLU A 509 35.56 29.85 17.48
CA GLU A 509 35.38 29.91 18.95
C GLU A 509 36.49 30.73 19.63
N PHE A 510 37.67 30.80 19.02
CA PHE A 510 38.83 31.52 19.56
C PHE A 510 39.35 32.51 18.53
N SER A 511 39.61 33.73 18.97
CA SER A 511 40.35 34.71 18.18
C SER A 511 41.86 34.46 18.28
N PRO A 512 42.66 34.79 17.26
CA PRO A 512 44.10 34.58 17.30
C PRO A 512 44.81 35.21 18.51
N ARG A 513 44.34 36.38 18.96
CA ARG A 513 44.89 37.09 20.12
C ARG A 513 44.65 36.38 21.44
N GLU A 514 43.58 35.60 21.55
CA GLU A 514 43.27 34.86 22.79
C GLU A 514 44.17 33.64 22.95
N LEU A 515 44.70 33.11 21.84
CA LEU A 515 45.53 31.92 21.83
C LEU A 515 47.00 32.20 22.09
N ILE A 516 47.52 33.35 21.65
CA ILE A 516 48.94 33.72 21.82
C ILE A 516 49.28 33.78 23.32
N GLY A 517 50.33 33.06 23.71
CA GLY A 517 50.78 32.92 25.10
C GLY A 517 50.05 31.84 25.91
N GLN A 518 49.05 31.15 25.33
CA GLN A 518 48.42 30.02 26.02
C GLN A 518 49.25 28.75 25.89
N THR A 519 49.24 27.94 26.96
CA THR A 519 49.80 26.59 26.97
C THR A 519 48.70 25.57 26.65
N VAL A 520 48.85 24.84 25.55
CA VAL A 520 47.90 23.83 25.05
C VAL A 520 48.53 22.44 25.03
N VAL A 521 47.70 21.39 24.94
CA VAL A 521 48.20 20.01 24.72
C VAL A 521 48.24 19.67 23.23
N VAL A 522 49.40 19.20 22.78
CA VAL A 522 49.70 18.85 21.39
C VAL A 522 50.05 17.38 21.26
N VAL A 523 49.50 16.71 20.25
CA VAL A 523 49.99 15.41 19.78
C VAL A 523 51.17 15.64 18.82
N ALA A 524 52.37 15.29 19.25
CA ALA A 524 53.63 15.66 18.60
C ALA A 524 54.21 14.56 17.68
N ASN A 525 53.69 13.33 17.71
CA ASN A 525 54.19 12.22 16.88
C ASN A 525 53.21 11.76 15.79
N LEU A 526 52.33 12.66 15.34
CA LEU A 526 51.51 12.43 14.14
C LEU A 526 52.31 12.72 12.87
N GLU A 527 52.03 11.97 11.80
CA GLU A 527 52.55 12.27 10.47
C GLU A 527 52.04 13.64 10.00
N PRO A 528 52.90 14.51 9.43
CA PRO A 528 52.46 15.82 8.94
C PRO A 528 51.38 15.69 7.87
N ALA A 529 50.31 16.47 8.00
CA ALA A 529 49.19 16.48 7.05
C ALA A 529 49.04 17.84 6.37
N THR A 530 48.74 17.87 5.07
CA THR A 530 48.45 19.11 4.35
C THR A 530 46.96 19.44 4.42
N ILE A 531 46.61 20.53 5.11
CA ILE A 531 45.24 20.99 5.27
C ILE A 531 45.10 22.32 4.53
N ARG A 532 44.28 22.34 3.47
CA ARG A 532 44.05 23.52 2.60
C ARG A 532 45.36 24.21 2.16
N GLY A 533 46.34 23.43 1.72
CA GLY A 533 47.63 23.94 1.23
C GLY A 533 48.64 24.33 2.33
N THR A 534 48.26 24.27 3.60
CA THR A 534 49.15 24.54 4.75
C THR A 534 49.51 23.23 5.45
N GLN A 535 50.79 23.00 5.73
CA GLN A 535 51.24 21.79 6.42
C GLN A 535 50.98 21.90 7.94
N SER A 536 50.33 20.89 8.54
CA SER A 536 50.16 20.75 9.98
C SER A 536 51.09 19.66 10.50
N GLN A 537 51.94 19.98 11.47
CA GLN A 537 52.98 19.10 12.04
C GLN A 537 52.63 18.63 13.45
N GLY A 538 51.33 18.60 13.75
CA GLY A 538 50.78 18.17 15.04
C GLY A 538 49.27 18.41 15.10
N MET A 539 48.68 18.09 16.24
CA MET A 539 47.26 18.31 16.52
C MET A 539 47.09 18.88 17.93
N ILE A 540 46.35 19.97 18.08
CA ILE A 540 45.95 20.51 19.38
C ILE A 540 44.69 19.80 19.86
N LEU A 541 44.66 19.42 21.13
CA LEU A 541 43.51 18.75 21.73
C LEU A 541 42.48 19.75 22.27
N ALA A 542 41.23 19.51 21.92
CA ALA A 542 40.08 20.24 22.43
C ALA A 542 38.90 19.30 22.70
N ALA A 543 38.07 19.62 23.68
CA ALA A 543 36.90 18.87 24.07
C ALA A 543 35.62 19.54 23.55
N GLY A 544 34.78 18.78 22.84
CA GLY A 544 33.49 19.21 22.30
C GLY A 544 33.17 18.47 21.00
N SER A 545 31.93 18.03 20.81
CA SER A 545 31.52 17.27 19.61
C SER A 545 31.08 18.17 18.45
N ASP A 546 30.56 19.38 18.72
CA ASP A 546 30.17 20.33 17.66
C ASP A 546 30.25 21.82 18.09
N LYS A 547 29.86 22.19 19.34
CA LYS A 547 30.09 23.49 20.04
C LYS A 547 29.43 23.48 21.43
N PRO A 548 29.95 24.17 22.47
CA PRO A 548 31.21 24.92 22.50
C PRO A 548 32.43 23.99 22.55
N VAL A 549 33.56 24.45 22.04
CA VAL A 549 34.84 23.71 22.04
C VAL A 549 35.75 24.30 23.12
N ALA A 550 36.22 23.46 24.04
CA ALA A 550 37.13 23.88 25.10
C ALA A 550 38.55 23.36 24.84
N LEU A 551 39.56 24.23 24.83
CA LEU A 551 40.95 23.80 24.73
C LEU A 551 41.37 23.00 25.97
N ILE A 552 42.11 21.91 25.73
CA ILE A 552 42.73 21.17 26.83
C ILE A 552 44.02 21.91 27.21
N VAL A 553 43.97 22.54 28.38
CA VAL A 553 45.07 23.32 28.96
C VAL A 553 45.44 22.75 30.34
N PRO A 554 46.72 22.77 30.73
CA PRO A 554 47.11 22.46 32.12
C PRO A 554 46.46 23.43 33.12
N ASP A 555 46.15 22.96 34.32
CA ASP A 555 45.56 23.79 35.39
C ASP A 555 46.58 24.71 36.09
N ARG A 556 47.86 24.61 35.71
CA ARG A 556 49.00 25.36 36.24
C ARG A 556 50.02 25.61 35.13
N ASP A 557 50.86 26.60 35.30
CA ASP A 557 51.95 26.85 34.34
C ASP A 557 52.92 25.67 34.30
N VAL A 558 53.13 25.15 33.09
CA VAL A 558 54.05 24.06 32.79
C VAL A 558 54.93 24.52 31.63
N ALA A 559 56.23 24.23 31.70
CA ALA A 559 57.14 24.60 30.63
C ALA A 559 56.71 23.96 29.29
N PRO A 560 56.93 24.63 28.14
CA PRO A 560 56.68 24.03 26.84
C PRO A 560 57.53 22.78 26.61
N GLY A 561 56.94 21.73 26.05
CA GLY A 561 57.59 20.47 25.71
C GLY A 561 57.55 19.38 26.78
N GLU A 562 56.90 19.62 27.92
CA GLU A 562 56.71 18.60 28.95
C GLU A 562 55.72 17.52 28.51
N ARG A 563 56.06 16.26 28.79
CA ARG A 563 55.25 15.10 28.36
C ARG A 563 54.00 14.94 29.23
N VAL A 564 52.84 14.88 28.59
CA VAL A 564 51.56 14.55 29.21
C VAL A 564 51.47 13.03 29.34
N ARG A 565 51.08 12.54 30.53
CA ARG A 565 51.13 11.12 30.91
C ARG A 565 49.89 10.67 31.66
#